data_AF-A0A7X9GT16-F1
#
_entry.id   AF-A0A7X9GT16-F1
#
_cell.length_a   1.000
_cell.length_b   1.000
_cell.length_c   1.000
_cell.angle_alpha   90.00
_cell.angle_beta   90.00
_cell.angle_gamma   90.00
#
_symmetry.space_group_name_H-M   'P 1'
#
loop_
_entity.id
_entity.type
_entity.pdbx_description
1 polymer ?
#
loop_
_entity_poly.entity_id
_entity_poly.type
_entity_poly.pdbx_seq_one_letter_code
_entity_poly.pdbx_strand_id
1 'polypeptide(L)'
;MSVPEHAASSSARDRAHPGRRHRGRSRASLTVLGWALLVPAAPAAAALLILRLFTQLHTWHPSLIAAASFTPFLWIPALTAGIGLTLVLRSRWRILGAAVLIVAMTVFAWPLRPGTEHSVAPVAIGPTLSVLSLNLQYGRADIAEVSSLITEDVDVLALQEYTPGFEEELAAAGLLERFPYQV
;
A
#
# COMPACT_ATOMS: atom_id res chain seq x y z
N MET A 1 14.14 -59.52 77.40
CA MET A 1 15.47 -59.35 76.78
C MET A 1 15.25 -58.64 75.44
N SER A 2 15.89 -57.48 75.25
CA SER A 2 16.10 -56.68 74.01
C SER A 2 14.92 -56.07 73.21
N VAL A 3 14.73 -54.76 73.38
CA VAL A 3 14.40 -53.70 72.37
C VAL A 3 15.74 -53.32 71.67
N PRO A 4 15.91 -52.79 70.41
CA PRO A 4 15.14 -51.69 69.75
C PRO A 4 14.93 -51.70 68.21
N GLU A 5 13.93 -50.91 67.80
CA GLU A 5 13.93 -49.85 66.75
C GLU A 5 14.98 -49.88 65.62
N HIS A 6 14.53 -49.96 64.36
CA HIS A 6 15.26 -49.39 63.21
C HIS A 6 14.32 -48.66 62.24
N ALA A 7 14.55 -47.36 62.19
CA ALA A 7 14.01 -46.42 61.23
C ALA A 7 14.35 -46.84 59.79
N ALA A 8 13.34 -46.77 58.91
CA ALA A 8 13.56 -46.71 57.47
C ALA A 8 12.96 -45.41 56.94
N SER A 9 13.72 -44.33 57.10
CA SER A 9 13.62 -43.17 56.23
C SER A 9 14.32 -43.51 54.91
N SER A 10 13.61 -43.49 53.79
CA SER A 10 14.26 -43.33 52.48
C SER A 10 13.27 -42.91 51.40
N SER A 11 13.35 -41.62 51.09
CA SER A 11 13.14 -41.02 49.76
C SER A 11 11.81 -41.29 49.05
N ALA A 12 10.74 -40.66 49.55
CA ALA A 12 9.71 -40.15 48.65
C ALA A 12 10.37 -39.11 47.72
N ARG A 13 10.89 -39.58 46.59
CA ARG A 13 11.44 -38.77 45.51
C ARG A 13 10.39 -37.76 45.08
N ASP A 14 10.64 -36.53 45.48
CA ASP A 14 10.03 -35.30 44.98
C ASP A 14 10.16 -35.29 43.44
N ARG A 15 9.14 -35.79 42.74
CA ARG A 15 9.04 -35.68 41.27
C ARG A 15 8.55 -34.27 40.95
N ALA A 16 9.45 -33.30 41.08
CA ALA A 16 9.26 -31.97 40.55
C ALA A 16 9.09 -32.05 39.02
N HIS A 17 7.86 -31.94 38.53
CA HIS A 17 7.55 -31.80 37.10
C HIS A 17 8.06 -30.44 36.57
N PRO A 18 9.14 -30.36 35.77
CA PRO A 18 9.69 -29.08 35.32
C PRO A 18 9.06 -28.59 34.01
N GLY A 19 7.77 -28.87 33.77
CA GLY A 19 7.15 -28.70 32.45
C GLY A 19 6.27 -27.46 32.24
N ARG A 20 5.86 -26.74 33.29
CA ARG A 20 4.77 -25.73 33.16
C ARG A 20 5.22 -24.28 32.92
N ARG A 21 6.50 -23.95 33.12
CA ARG A 21 6.96 -22.54 33.10
C ARG A 21 7.18 -21.97 31.68
N HIS A 22 7.45 -22.79 30.67
CA HIS A 22 7.76 -22.30 29.32
C HIS A 22 6.54 -21.83 28.49
N ARG A 23 5.34 -22.36 28.75
CA ARG A 23 4.13 -22.01 27.98
C ARG A 23 3.57 -20.61 28.29
N GLY A 24 3.85 -20.05 29.47
CA GLY A 24 3.38 -18.73 29.87
C GLY A 24 4.22 -17.59 29.28
N ARG A 25 5.55 -17.75 29.29
CA ARG A 25 6.50 -16.71 28.85
C ARG A 25 6.44 -16.48 27.34
N SER A 26 6.31 -17.55 26.54
CA SER A 26 6.11 -17.47 25.09
C SER A 26 4.81 -16.75 24.70
N ARG A 27 3.72 -16.99 25.43
CA ARG A 27 2.42 -16.34 25.19
C ARG A 27 2.43 -14.85 25.53
N ALA A 28 3.14 -14.46 26.61
CA ALA A 28 3.32 -13.06 26.96
C ALA A 28 4.15 -12.32 25.90
N SER A 29 5.27 -12.90 25.46
CA SER A 29 6.13 -12.32 24.40
C SER A 29 5.39 -12.12 23.07
N LEU A 30 4.53 -13.07 22.67
CA LEU A 30 3.71 -12.93 21.44
C LEU A 30 2.67 -11.82 21.56
N THR A 31 2.09 -11.64 22.76
CA THR A 31 1.12 -10.56 23.01
C THR A 31 1.81 -9.19 22.95
N VAL A 32 3.02 -9.07 23.52
CA VAL A 32 3.84 -7.85 23.45
C VAL A 32 4.22 -7.53 22.01
N LEU A 33 4.69 -8.53 21.25
CA LEU A 33 4.96 -8.36 19.82
C LEU A 33 3.70 -7.94 19.05
N GLY A 34 2.55 -8.55 19.37
CA GLY A 34 1.27 -8.21 18.76
C GLY A 34 0.92 -6.74 18.95
N TRP A 35 1.05 -6.22 20.17
CA TRP A 35 0.86 -4.79 20.44
C TRP A 35 1.91 -3.91 19.76
N ALA A 36 3.19 -4.32 19.77
CA ALA A 36 4.26 -3.58 19.12
C ALA A 36 4.05 -3.42 17.61
N LEU A 37 3.43 -4.40 16.95
CA LEU A 37 3.02 -4.31 15.55
C LEU A 37 1.73 -3.50 15.37
N LEU A 38 0.71 -3.76 16.20
CA LEU A 38 -0.62 -3.21 16.05
C LEU A 38 -0.66 -1.69 16.29
N VAL A 39 0.00 -1.20 17.33
CA VAL A 39 -0.06 0.21 17.76
C VAL A 39 0.41 1.19 16.68
N PRO A 40 1.56 1.01 16.01
CA PRO A 40 1.97 1.91 14.94
C PRO A 40 1.27 1.61 13.61
N ALA A 41 1.00 0.33 13.31
CA ALA A 41 0.49 -0.05 12.00
C ALA A 41 -1.00 0.29 11.82
N ALA A 42 -1.82 0.18 12.87
CA ALA A 42 -3.25 0.46 12.76
C ALA A 42 -3.55 1.94 12.42
N PRO A 43 -2.94 2.95 13.07
CA PRO A 43 -3.10 4.35 12.68
C PRO A 43 -2.58 4.64 11.28
N ALA A 44 -1.43 4.06 10.89
CA ALA A 44 -0.89 4.23 9.54
C ALA A 44 -1.84 3.66 8.47
N ALA A 45 -2.39 2.46 8.71
CA ALA A 45 -3.38 1.85 7.82
C ALA A 45 -4.67 2.69 7.76
N ALA A 46 -5.16 3.18 8.91
CA ALA A 46 -6.34 4.02 8.98
C ALA A 46 -6.15 5.35 8.24
N ALA A 47 -5.02 6.02 8.43
CA ALA A 47 -4.69 7.28 7.75
C ALA A 47 -4.68 7.10 6.23
N LEU A 48 -3.98 6.08 5.72
CA LEU A 48 -3.94 5.78 4.29
C LEU A 48 -5.31 5.35 3.75
N LEU A 49 -6.10 4.59 4.52
CA LEU A 49 -7.45 4.20 4.14
C LEU A 49 -8.38 5.42 4.05
N ILE A 50 -8.30 6.35 5.01
CA ILE A 50 -9.05 7.60 5.00
C ILE A 50 -8.65 8.44 3.77
N LEU A 51 -7.36 8.62 3.51
CA LEU A 51 -6.88 9.35 2.34
C LEU A 51 -7.31 8.71 1.02
N ARG A 52 -7.45 7.38 0.97
CA ARG A 52 -7.97 6.65 -0.19
C ARG A 52 -9.47 6.86 -0.39
N LEU A 53 -10.26 6.85 0.69
CA LEU A 53 -11.72 6.96 0.63
C LEU A 53 -12.21 8.40 0.47
N PHE A 54 -11.45 9.36 0.98
CA PHE A 54 -11.80 10.78 1.00
C PHE A 54 -10.74 11.61 0.27
N THR A 55 -10.73 11.51 -1.06
CA THR A 55 -9.78 12.25 -1.92
C THR A 55 -9.89 13.77 -1.79
N GLN A 56 -11.05 14.27 -1.34
CA GLN A 56 -11.26 15.69 -1.03
C GLN A 56 -10.28 16.23 0.01
N LEU A 57 -9.74 15.37 0.88
CA LEU A 57 -8.74 15.77 1.87
C LEU A 57 -7.40 16.17 1.24
N HIS A 58 -7.11 15.70 0.02
CA HIS A 58 -5.86 15.98 -0.68
C HIS A 58 -5.70 17.48 -0.96
N THR A 59 -6.81 18.21 -1.15
CA THR A 59 -6.77 19.65 -1.49
C THR A 59 -6.53 20.55 -0.28
N TRP A 60 -6.64 20.02 0.95
CA TRP A 60 -6.55 20.83 2.16
C TRP A 60 -5.12 21.23 2.50
N HIS A 61 -4.14 20.39 2.19
CA HIS A 61 -2.73 20.65 2.48
C HIS A 61 -1.79 19.80 1.60
N PRO A 62 -0.67 20.35 1.08
CA PRO A 62 0.27 19.60 0.23
C PRO A 62 0.82 18.32 0.86
N SER A 63 1.00 18.28 2.19
CA SER A 63 1.47 17.07 2.87
C SER A 63 0.46 15.91 2.82
N LEU A 64 -0.83 16.19 2.66
CA LEU A 64 -1.86 15.15 2.51
C LEU A 64 -1.78 14.50 1.14
N ILE A 65 -1.42 15.25 0.09
CA ILE A 65 -1.10 14.70 -1.22
C ILE A 65 0.12 13.79 -1.10
N ALA A 66 1.20 14.27 -0.47
CA ALA A 66 2.40 13.47 -0.27
C ALA A 66 2.14 12.17 0.52
N ALA A 67 1.31 12.23 1.56
CA ALA A 67 0.89 11.05 2.31
C ALA A 67 0.02 10.11 1.47
N ALA A 68 -0.91 10.65 0.68
CA ALA A 68 -1.80 9.86 -0.19
C ALA A 68 -1.03 9.14 -1.31
N SER A 69 0.12 9.66 -1.75
CA SER A 69 1.02 8.96 -2.68
C SER A 69 1.53 7.62 -2.15
N PHE A 70 1.45 7.37 -0.83
CA PHE A 70 1.76 6.08 -0.22
C PHE A 70 0.58 5.09 -0.18
N THR A 71 -0.59 5.46 -0.71
CA THR A 71 -1.76 4.58 -0.80
C THR A 71 -1.48 3.23 -1.49
N PRO A 72 -0.65 3.14 -2.55
CA PRO A 72 -0.25 1.86 -3.13
C PRO A 72 0.42 0.90 -2.11
N PHE A 73 1.00 1.43 -1.03
CA PHE A 73 1.63 0.68 0.05
C PHE A 73 0.72 0.41 1.24
N LEU A 74 -0.57 0.77 1.20
CA LEU A 74 -1.55 0.56 2.28
C LEU A 74 -1.60 -0.89 2.80
N TRP A 75 -1.29 -1.87 1.94
CA TRP A 75 -1.25 -3.28 2.32
C TRP A 75 -0.18 -3.58 3.39
N ILE A 76 0.93 -2.84 3.45
CA ILE A 76 2.02 -3.04 4.42
C ILE A 76 1.54 -2.79 5.86
N PRO A 77 1.04 -1.59 6.22
CA PRO A 77 0.52 -1.35 7.56
C PRO A 77 -0.75 -2.15 7.84
N ALA A 78 -1.61 -2.41 6.84
CA ALA A 78 -2.81 -3.23 7.03
C ALA A 78 -2.47 -4.69 7.40
N LEU A 79 -1.51 -5.30 6.71
CA LEU A 79 -1.02 -6.65 7.00
C LEU A 79 -0.35 -6.70 8.38
N THR A 80 0.51 -5.72 8.66
CA THR A 80 1.22 -5.61 9.95
C THR A 80 0.25 -5.48 11.12
N ALA A 81 -0.77 -4.62 10.98
CA ALA A 81 -1.85 -4.45 11.95
C ALA A 81 -2.67 -5.74 12.09
N GLY A 82 -3.00 -6.43 11.00
CA GLY A 82 -3.73 -7.69 11.02
C GLY A 82 -2.99 -8.82 11.73
N ILE A 83 -1.68 -8.95 11.50
CA ILE A 83 -0.81 -9.88 12.22
C ILE A 83 -0.81 -9.51 13.72
N GLY A 84 -0.59 -8.24 14.05
CA GLY A 84 -0.62 -7.74 15.42
C GLY A 84 -1.94 -8.06 16.13
N LEU A 85 -3.07 -7.78 15.47
CA LEU A 85 -4.41 -8.09 15.95
C LEU A 85 -4.61 -9.59 16.20
N THR A 86 -4.15 -10.44 15.28
CA THR A 86 -4.24 -11.91 15.41
C THR A 86 -3.43 -12.43 16.60
N LEU A 87 -2.29 -11.79 16.92
CA LEU A 87 -1.45 -12.15 18.06
C LEU A 87 -2.05 -11.70 19.40
N VAL A 88 -2.78 -10.58 19.43
CA VAL A 88 -3.43 -10.05 20.65
C VAL A 88 -4.76 -10.77 20.95
N LEU A 89 -5.55 -11.09 19.92
CA LEU A 89 -6.86 -11.73 20.08
C LEU A 89 -6.76 -13.19 20.56
N ARG A 90 -7.78 -13.63 21.31
CA ARG A 90 -7.85 -14.97 21.90
C ARG A 90 -9.09 -15.74 21.47
N SER A 91 -8.99 -17.07 21.48
CA SER A 91 -10.12 -17.99 21.22
C SER A 91 -10.80 -17.68 19.86
N ARG A 92 -12.14 -17.68 19.82
CA ARG A 92 -12.96 -17.41 18.64
C ARG A 92 -12.70 -16.05 17.98
N TRP A 93 -12.26 -15.04 18.74
CA TRP A 93 -11.96 -13.72 18.18
C TRP A 93 -10.73 -13.74 17.27
N ARG A 94 -9.79 -14.66 17.51
CA ARG A 94 -8.62 -14.84 16.63
C ARG A 94 -9.03 -15.30 15.24
N ILE A 95 -10.05 -16.15 15.15
CA ILE A 95 -10.60 -16.64 13.88
C ILE A 95 -11.27 -15.50 13.13
N LEU A 96 -12.07 -14.69 13.82
CA LEU A 96 -12.69 -13.50 13.23
C LEU A 96 -11.63 -12.50 12.74
N GLY A 97 -10.60 -12.23 13.53
CA GLY A 97 -9.50 -11.34 13.15
C GLY A 97 -8.74 -11.83 11.91
N ALA A 98 -8.47 -13.13 11.83
CA ALA A 98 -7.86 -13.73 10.64
C ALA A 98 -8.78 -13.64 9.40
N ALA A 99 -10.09 -13.86 9.57
CA ALA A 99 -11.05 -13.73 8.48
C ALA A 99 -11.13 -12.29 7.95
N VAL A 100 -11.19 -11.29 8.84
CA VAL A 100 -11.17 -9.86 8.49
C VAL A 100 -9.88 -9.51 7.75
N LEU A 101 -8.73 -10.01 8.21
CA LEU A 101 -7.45 -9.81 7.54
C LEU A 101 -7.44 -10.39 6.12
N ILE A 102 -7.94 -11.61 5.93
CA ILE A 102 -8.02 -12.25 4.61
C ILE A 102 -8.93 -11.45 3.68
N VAL A 103 -10.10 -11.01 4.16
CA VAL A 103 -11.03 -10.19 3.38
C VAL A 103 -10.36 -8.87 3.00
N ALA A 104 -9.74 -8.18 3.95
CA ALA A 104 -9.01 -6.94 3.71
C ALA A 104 -7.92 -7.14 2.63
N MET A 105 -7.07 -8.16 2.78
CA MET A 105 -6.02 -8.46 1.80
C MET A 105 -6.60 -8.77 0.41
N THR A 106 -7.72 -9.49 0.34
CA THR A 106 -8.38 -9.80 -0.94
C THR A 106 -8.91 -8.54 -1.61
N VAL A 107 -9.57 -7.66 -0.86
CA VAL A 107 -10.11 -6.38 -1.36
C VAL A 107 -8.98 -5.41 -1.75
N PHE A 108 -7.90 -5.35 -0.97
CA PHE A 108 -6.75 -4.50 -1.27
C PHE A 108 -5.88 -5.02 -2.42
N ALA A 109 -5.82 -6.34 -2.63
CA ALA A 109 -5.10 -6.95 -3.75
C ALA A 109 -5.90 -6.96 -5.05
N TRP A 110 -7.23 -6.78 -5.00
CA TRP A 110 -8.09 -6.76 -6.18
C TRP A 110 -7.66 -5.78 -7.29
N PRO A 111 -7.29 -4.52 -6.99
CA PRO A 111 -6.86 -3.56 -8.01
C PRO A 111 -5.47 -3.86 -8.60
N LEU A 112 -4.69 -4.73 -7.96
CA LEU A 112 -3.35 -5.13 -8.41
C LEU A 112 -3.39 -6.32 -9.38
N ARG A 113 -4.59 -6.85 -9.68
CA ARG A 113 -4.71 -7.83 -10.75
C ARG A 113 -4.25 -7.15 -12.03
N PRO A 114 -3.23 -7.68 -12.74
CA PRO A 114 -2.92 -7.18 -14.06
C PRO A 114 -4.24 -7.20 -14.82
N GLY A 115 -4.64 -6.03 -15.33
CA GLY A 115 -5.78 -5.96 -16.23
C GLY A 115 -5.56 -7.01 -17.32
N THR A 116 -6.64 -7.62 -17.80
CA THR A 116 -6.51 -8.44 -19.02
C THR A 116 -5.78 -7.59 -20.03
N GLU A 117 -4.57 -7.99 -20.40
CA GLU A 117 -3.88 -7.36 -21.52
C GLU A 117 -4.91 -7.40 -22.65
N HIS A 118 -5.31 -6.22 -23.13
CA HIS A 118 -6.06 -6.13 -24.37
C HIS A 118 -5.02 -6.39 -25.48
N SER A 119 -4.44 -7.58 -25.48
CA SER A 119 -3.34 -8.02 -26.36
C SER A 119 -3.84 -8.27 -27.79
N VAL A 120 -5.15 -8.14 -28.00
CA VAL A 120 -5.76 -8.09 -29.32
C VAL A 120 -6.57 -6.80 -29.37
N ALA A 121 -5.89 -5.68 -29.65
CA ALA A 121 -6.60 -4.56 -30.26
C ALA A 121 -7.25 -5.13 -31.55
N PRO A 122 -8.54 -4.86 -31.82
CA PRO A 122 -9.11 -5.20 -33.10
C PRO A 122 -8.19 -4.64 -34.19
N VAL A 123 -7.93 -5.42 -35.24
CA VAL A 123 -7.15 -4.94 -36.39
C VAL A 123 -7.80 -3.66 -36.86
N ALA A 124 -7.15 -2.53 -36.60
CA ALA A 124 -7.66 -1.23 -36.99
C ALA A 124 -7.55 -1.18 -38.52
N ILE A 125 -8.68 -1.23 -39.20
CA ILE A 125 -8.76 -1.06 -40.65
C ILE A 125 -8.86 0.45 -40.89
N GLY A 126 -7.72 1.15 -40.87
CA GLY A 126 -7.66 2.60 -41.01
C GLY A 126 -6.21 3.14 -40.99
N PRO A 127 -6.01 4.44 -41.30
CA PRO A 127 -4.72 5.09 -41.18
C PRO A 127 -4.25 5.09 -39.73
N THR A 128 -2.93 4.99 -39.54
CA THR A 128 -2.29 5.12 -38.23
C THR A 128 -2.30 6.58 -37.79
N LEU A 129 -2.63 6.83 -36.53
CA LEU A 129 -2.55 8.14 -35.91
C LEU A 129 -1.48 8.11 -34.82
N SER A 130 -0.52 9.01 -34.87
CA SER A 130 0.50 9.18 -33.83
C SER A 130 0.05 10.23 -32.83
N VAL A 131 -0.02 9.85 -31.55
CA VAL A 131 -0.45 10.73 -30.46
C VAL A 131 0.70 10.88 -29.47
N LEU A 132 1.13 12.12 -29.25
CA LEU A 132 2.08 12.47 -28.20
C LEU A 132 1.32 13.05 -27.01
N SER A 133 1.42 12.38 -25.86
CA SER A 133 0.83 12.85 -24.60
C SER A 133 1.92 13.33 -23.65
N LEU A 134 1.80 14.57 -23.16
CA LEU A 134 2.77 15.20 -22.26
C LEU A 134 2.07 15.83 -21.06
N ASN A 135 2.61 15.62 -19.86
CA ASN A 135 2.26 16.43 -18.70
C ASN A 135 3.27 17.58 -18.58
N LEU A 136 2.78 18.83 -18.59
CA LEU A 136 3.56 20.05 -18.59
C LEU A 136 3.95 20.54 -17.19
N GLN A 137 3.62 19.78 -16.15
CA GLN A 137 3.95 20.06 -14.76
C GLN A 137 3.51 21.46 -14.28
N TYR A 138 2.26 21.83 -14.57
CA TYR A 138 1.67 23.16 -14.42
C TYR A 138 2.36 24.23 -15.29
N GLY A 139 2.66 23.90 -16.54
CA GLY A 139 3.32 24.80 -17.49
C GLY A 139 4.79 25.11 -17.15
N ARG A 140 5.47 24.22 -16.43
CA ARG A 140 6.89 24.35 -16.05
C ARG A 140 7.83 23.48 -16.88
N ALA A 141 7.29 22.73 -17.84
CA ALA A 141 8.10 22.00 -18.80
C ALA A 141 8.99 22.95 -19.60
N ASP A 142 10.16 22.48 -20.04
CA ASP A 142 11.02 23.27 -20.93
C ASP A 142 10.46 23.20 -22.36
N ILE A 143 10.12 24.36 -22.93
CA ILE A 143 9.58 24.43 -24.29
C ILE A 143 10.54 23.88 -25.35
N ALA A 144 11.85 23.99 -25.15
CA ALA A 144 12.84 23.43 -26.08
C ALA A 144 12.85 21.90 -26.03
N GLU A 145 12.72 21.32 -24.83
CA GLU A 145 12.58 19.86 -24.66
C GLU A 145 11.26 19.37 -25.26
N VAL A 146 10.15 20.05 -24.99
CA VAL A 146 8.84 19.73 -25.59
C VAL A 146 8.91 19.79 -27.11
N SER A 147 9.50 20.84 -27.68
CA SER A 147 9.66 20.97 -29.13
C SER A 147 10.46 19.82 -29.74
N SER A 148 11.49 19.34 -29.04
CA SER A 148 12.32 18.21 -29.51
C SER A 148 11.58 16.88 -29.54
N LEU A 149 10.54 16.71 -28.71
CA LEU A 149 9.70 15.51 -28.67
C LEU A 149 8.64 15.51 -29.77
N ILE A 150 8.28 16.67 -30.31
CA ILE A 150 7.27 16.81 -31.37
C ILE A 150 7.94 16.57 -32.74
N THR A 151 8.20 15.30 -33.05
CA THR A 151 8.72 14.84 -34.34
C THR A 151 7.67 14.96 -35.45
N GLU A 152 8.06 15.01 -36.72
CA GLU A 152 7.18 15.27 -37.89
C GLU A 152 5.95 14.36 -37.99
N ASP A 153 6.05 13.13 -37.49
CA ASP A 153 5.03 12.09 -37.50
C ASP A 153 3.96 12.24 -36.41
N VAL A 154 4.09 13.16 -35.46
CA VAL A 154 3.07 13.44 -34.44
C VAL A 154 1.88 14.16 -35.06
N ASP A 155 0.71 13.51 -35.02
CA ASP A 155 -0.55 14.04 -35.56
C ASP A 155 -1.37 14.78 -34.48
N VAL A 156 -1.30 14.34 -33.22
CA VAL A 156 -2.10 14.89 -32.12
C VAL A 156 -1.26 15.10 -30.86
N LEU A 157 -1.39 16.27 -30.24
CA LEU A 157 -0.85 16.58 -28.92
C LEU A 157 -1.93 16.49 -27.85
N ALA A 158 -1.67 15.72 -26.80
CA ALA A 158 -2.50 15.67 -25.60
C ALA A 158 -1.71 16.23 -24.40
N LEU A 159 -2.02 17.46 -23.98
CA LEU A 159 -1.29 18.17 -22.94
C LEU A 159 -2.05 18.13 -21.60
N GLN A 160 -1.38 17.68 -20.54
CA GLN A 160 -1.90 17.71 -19.16
C GLN A 160 -1.25 18.86 -18.39
N GLU A 161 -1.99 19.44 -17.45
CA GLU A 161 -1.55 20.59 -16.64
C GLU A 161 -1.17 21.80 -17.51
N TYR A 162 -1.89 22.00 -18.60
CA TYR A 162 -1.76 23.11 -19.54
C TYR A 162 -2.17 24.44 -18.89
N THR A 163 -1.41 25.51 -19.18
CA THR A 163 -1.63 26.85 -18.61
C THR A 163 -1.59 27.91 -19.71
N PRO A 164 -2.24 29.07 -19.51
CA PRO A 164 -2.18 30.17 -20.48
C PRO A 164 -0.75 30.67 -20.75
N GLY A 165 0.13 30.65 -19.73
CA GLY A 165 1.53 31.04 -19.93
C GLY A 165 2.27 30.07 -20.87
N PHE A 166 2.00 28.77 -20.75
CA PHE A 166 2.62 27.78 -21.63
C PHE A 166 2.03 27.81 -23.05
N GLU A 167 0.78 28.24 -23.21
CA GLU A 167 0.19 28.54 -24.53
C GLU A 167 0.98 29.61 -25.28
N GLU A 168 1.35 30.69 -24.60
CA GLU A 168 2.19 31.75 -25.17
C GLU A 168 3.57 31.22 -25.58
N GLU A 169 4.17 30.33 -24.79
CA GLU A 169 5.44 29.68 -25.12
C GLU A 169 5.32 28.76 -26.35
N LEU A 170 4.25 27.97 -26.44
CA LEU A 170 3.94 27.14 -27.62
C LEU A 170 3.71 27.99 -28.87
N ALA A 171 3.01 29.12 -28.73
CA ALA A 171 2.78 30.06 -29.82
C ALA A 171 4.10 30.70 -30.29
N ALA A 172 4.93 31.16 -29.35
CA ALA A 172 6.23 31.75 -29.64
C ALA A 172 7.22 30.75 -30.28
N ALA A 173 7.10 29.47 -29.93
CA ALA A 173 7.86 28.38 -30.56
C ALA A 173 7.30 27.96 -31.93
N GLY A 174 6.19 28.54 -32.39
CA GLY A 174 5.54 28.21 -33.67
C GLY A 174 4.83 26.85 -33.68
N LEU A 175 4.68 26.21 -32.52
CA LEU A 175 4.11 24.86 -32.42
C LEU A 175 2.59 24.86 -32.61
N LEU A 176 1.89 25.93 -32.24
CA LEU A 176 0.44 26.02 -32.44
C LEU A 176 0.05 26.06 -33.93
N GLU A 177 0.92 26.59 -34.79
CA GLU A 177 0.69 26.62 -36.24
C GLU A 177 0.71 25.21 -36.85
N ARG A 178 1.47 24.30 -36.23
CA ARG A 178 1.57 22.90 -36.64
C ARG A 178 0.34 22.08 -36.25
N PHE A 179 -0.37 22.48 -35.19
CA PHE A 179 -1.58 21.83 -34.69
C PHE A 179 -2.76 22.81 -34.73
N PRO A 180 -3.36 23.04 -35.91
CA PRO A 180 -4.35 24.10 -36.12
C PRO A 180 -5.72 23.84 -35.45
N TYR A 181 -5.94 22.63 -34.92
CA TYR A 181 -7.19 22.23 -34.27
C TYR A 181 -6.96 22.10 -32.76
N GLN A 182 -7.81 22.77 -31.97
CA GLN A 182 -7.75 22.82 -30.50
C GLN A 182 -9.17 22.59 -29.94
N VAL A 183 -9.27 21.91 -28.80
CA VAL A 183 -10.54 21.50 -28.16
C VAL A 183 -10.50 21.78 -26.66
#